data_AF-A0A660SCV6-F1
#
_entry.id   AF-A0A660SCV6-F1
#
_cell.length_a   1.000
_cell.length_b   1.000
_cell.length_c   1.000
_cell.angle_alpha   90.00
_cell.angle_beta   90.00
_cell.angle_gamma   90.00
#
_symmetry.space_group_name_H-M   'P 1'
#
loop_
_entity.id
_entity.type
_entity.pdbx_description
1 polymer ?
#
loop_
_entity_poly.entity_id
_entity_poly.type
_entity_poly.pdbx_seq_one_letter_code
_entity_poly.pdbx_strand_id
1 'polypeptide(L)'
;MLATFLFQRSIPPIYHHSEPLAFLPSGPMVEVTTAPLGPISPEIIWLAAIQYYGEEKISGGKFEFLTQVFDVLTRIDPLFDHAYQFGSIVIADEGRSPEQAIRILKRGLVKNPSSWIPPFYIGFVFYIHLRDFAKAGKYFELATRRSGAPEYVYRLAAFAYKKVRLRKGSILIWSKIYQNTDNQTLKEAALRNIRCLILEEYLEYLNKGLQRFEREKGRKPEHISELIPEYIDSIPTEPFGGAFKYDSSRDSFISTTYLQIEKIIAYLNNKLHVFKQKFGYYPERLDELVAKGVIDFIPPHPLGRIYNYRFGRVIR
;
A
#
# COMPACT_ATOMS: atom_id res chain seq x y z
N MET A 1 10.88 -33.96 -45.73
CA MET A 1 11.94 -33.71 -44.73
C MET A 1 11.59 -32.40 -44.05
N LEU A 2 11.04 -32.49 -42.84
CA LEU A 2 10.44 -31.41 -42.04
C LEU A 2 11.50 -30.51 -41.42
N ALA A 3 11.22 -29.20 -41.31
CA ALA A 3 11.86 -28.33 -40.33
C ALA A 3 10.85 -27.27 -39.85
N THR A 4 10.09 -27.65 -38.83
CA THR A 4 9.20 -26.78 -38.06
C THR A 4 10.04 -26.00 -37.04
N PHE A 5 10.21 -24.69 -37.22
CA PHE A 5 10.84 -23.83 -36.22
C PHE A 5 9.85 -23.54 -35.09
N LEU A 6 10.09 -24.14 -33.93
CA LEU A 6 9.39 -23.83 -32.69
C LEU A 6 9.87 -22.48 -32.15
N PHE A 7 8.95 -21.52 -32.06
CA PHE A 7 9.14 -20.24 -31.37
C PHE A 7 9.08 -20.49 -29.86
N GLN A 8 10.19 -20.90 -29.27
CA GLN A 8 10.36 -20.91 -27.82
C GLN A 8 10.64 -19.47 -27.39
N ARG A 9 9.61 -18.74 -26.93
CA ARG A 9 9.78 -17.45 -26.26
C ARG A 9 10.54 -17.68 -24.96
N SER A 10 11.87 -17.66 -25.06
CA SER A 10 12.75 -17.49 -23.91
C SER A 10 12.40 -16.13 -23.28
N ILE A 11 11.83 -16.15 -22.08
CA ILE A 11 11.74 -14.96 -21.23
C ILE A 11 13.19 -14.49 -21.05
N PRO A 12 13.55 -13.26 -21.46
CA PRO A 12 14.92 -12.78 -21.26
C PRO A 12 15.23 -12.79 -19.76
N PRO A 13 16.48 -13.05 -19.36
CA PRO A 13 16.87 -12.92 -17.96
C PRO A 13 16.54 -11.49 -17.51
N ILE A 14 15.93 -11.37 -16.33
CA ILE A 14 15.68 -10.08 -15.70
C ILE A 14 17.05 -9.47 -15.40
N TYR A 15 17.53 -8.60 -16.27
CA TYR A 15 18.71 -7.79 -16.01
C TYR A 15 18.35 -6.81 -14.89
N HIS A 16 19.07 -6.87 -13.77
CA HIS A 16 18.96 -5.91 -12.68
C HIS A 16 19.46 -4.54 -13.18
N HIS A 17 18.55 -3.67 -13.62
CA HIS A 17 18.87 -2.28 -14.01
C HIS A 17 18.74 -1.29 -12.84
N SER A 18 19.07 -1.71 -11.62
CA SER A 18 19.09 -0.85 -10.42
C SER A 18 20.42 -0.12 -10.19
N GLU A 19 21.42 -0.33 -11.04
CA GLU A 19 22.75 0.30 -10.93
C GLU A 19 22.74 1.84 -10.81
N PRO A 20 21.86 2.63 -11.49
CA PRO A 20 21.95 4.09 -11.40
C PRO A 20 21.62 4.66 -10.02
N LEU A 21 20.79 3.97 -9.23
CA LEU A 21 20.34 4.44 -7.92
C LEU A 21 21.28 4.02 -6.78
N ALA A 22 22.09 2.97 -6.99
CA ALA A 22 23.08 2.50 -6.03
C ALA A 22 24.18 3.55 -5.73
N PHE A 23 24.33 4.54 -6.61
CA PHE A 23 25.28 5.66 -6.47
C PHE A 23 24.70 6.90 -5.80
N LEU A 24 23.42 6.91 -5.37
CA LEU A 24 22.86 8.07 -4.68
C LEU A 24 23.44 8.19 -3.26
N PRO A 25 24.18 9.27 -2.94
CA PRO A 25 24.78 9.41 -1.62
C PRO A 25 23.71 9.59 -0.54
N SER A 26 23.78 8.77 0.51
CA SER A 26 22.95 8.90 1.71
C SER A 26 23.70 9.74 2.76
N GLY A 27 23.40 11.03 2.89
CA GLY A 27 24.04 11.88 3.90
C GLY A 27 23.50 13.32 4.01
N PRO A 28 23.85 14.06 5.08
CA PRO A 28 23.44 15.45 5.27
C PRO A 28 24.17 16.44 4.36
N MET A 29 25.26 16.03 3.69
CA MET A 29 25.95 16.80 2.66
C MET A 29 25.63 16.23 1.26
N VAL A 30 24.43 16.53 0.77
CA VAL A 30 24.08 16.41 -0.67
C VAL A 30 24.19 17.78 -1.37
N GLU A 31 24.68 18.79 -0.65
CA GLU A 31 25.04 20.07 -1.25
C GLU A 31 26.38 19.91 -1.99
N VAL A 32 26.29 19.92 -3.32
CA VAL A 32 27.38 20.23 -4.25
C VAL A 32 28.46 19.15 -4.35
N THR A 33 28.26 18.16 -5.23
CA THR A 33 29.26 17.71 -6.23
C THR A 33 28.68 16.58 -7.07
N THR A 34 27.96 16.94 -8.12
CA THR A 34 27.64 16.03 -9.22
C THR A 34 28.66 16.20 -10.35
N ALA A 35 29.81 15.52 -10.27
CA ALA A 35 30.66 15.24 -11.43
C ALA A 35 31.53 13.99 -11.16
N PRO A 36 31.49 12.97 -12.04
CA PRO A 36 31.66 13.13 -13.50
C PRO A 36 30.39 13.08 -14.36
N LEU A 37 29.19 12.92 -13.77
CA LEU A 37 27.94 12.71 -14.54
C LEU A 37 27.08 13.98 -14.77
N GLY A 38 27.46 15.16 -14.27
CA GLY A 38 26.64 16.38 -14.35
C GLY A 38 25.42 16.36 -13.42
N PRO A 39 24.69 17.50 -13.24
CA PRO A 39 23.53 17.55 -12.36
C PRO A 39 22.42 16.61 -12.89
N ILE A 40 22.15 15.53 -12.15
CA ILE A 40 21.05 14.63 -12.47
C ILE A 40 19.75 15.37 -12.22
N SER A 41 18.90 15.51 -13.24
CA SER A 41 17.63 16.24 -13.09
C SER A 41 16.68 15.48 -12.14
N PRO A 42 15.91 16.18 -11.29
CA PRO A 42 14.94 15.55 -10.39
C PRO A 42 13.96 14.61 -11.09
N GLU A 43 13.61 14.90 -12.34
CA GLU A 43 12.73 14.09 -13.18
C GLU A 43 13.35 12.72 -13.51
N ILE A 44 14.66 12.65 -13.71
CA ILE A 44 15.37 11.38 -13.95
C ILE A 44 15.36 10.52 -12.68
N ILE A 45 15.64 11.13 -11.53
CA ILE A 45 15.59 10.45 -10.22
C ILE A 45 14.16 9.98 -9.94
N TRP A 46 13.16 10.79 -10.27
CA TRP A 46 11.75 10.44 -10.14
C TRP A 46 11.35 9.25 -11.02
N LEU A 47 11.76 9.22 -12.29
CA LEU A 47 11.51 8.08 -13.18
C LEU A 47 12.18 6.81 -12.65
N ALA A 48 13.44 6.92 -12.19
CA ALA A 48 14.15 5.81 -11.57
C ALA A 48 13.44 5.33 -10.29
N ALA A 49 12.89 6.23 -9.47
CA ALA A 49 12.12 5.89 -8.28
C ALA A 49 10.82 5.14 -8.62
N ILE A 50 10.09 5.56 -9.66
CA ILE A 50 8.88 4.87 -10.12
C ILE A 50 9.24 3.48 -10.68
N GLN A 51 10.29 3.38 -11.49
CA GLN A 51 10.75 2.12 -12.06
C GLN A 51 11.15 1.14 -10.96
N TYR A 52 11.96 1.60 -10.00
CA TYR A 52 12.35 0.82 -8.83
C TYR A 52 11.11 0.35 -8.04
N TYR A 53 10.16 1.24 -7.79
CA TYR A 53 8.89 0.87 -7.13
C TYR A 53 8.15 -0.24 -7.91
N GLY A 54 8.11 -0.18 -9.24
CA GLY A 54 7.52 -1.21 -10.09
C GLY A 54 8.22 -2.56 -9.93
N GLU A 55 9.55 -2.57 -9.91
CA GLU A 55 10.36 -3.78 -9.74
C GLU A 55 10.15 -4.40 -8.34
N GLU A 56 10.10 -3.58 -7.29
CA GLU A 56 9.81 -4.02 -5.93
C GLU A 56 8.43 -4.69 -5.83
N LYS A 57 7.43 -4.19 -6.57
CA LYS A 57 6.07 -4.75 -6.64
C LYS A 57 6.05 -6.16 -7.23
N ILE A 58 6.99 -6.46 -8.13
CA ILE A 58 7.12 -7.77 -8.77
C ILE A 58 7.99 -8.71 -7.94
N SER A 59 9.12 -8.20 -7.43
CA SER A 59 10.14 -9.00 -6.73
C SER A 59 9.82 -9.26 -5.25
N GLY A 60 8.83 -8.58 -4.67
CA GLY A 60 8.43 -8.77 -3.28
C GLY A 60 9.49 -8.29 -2.28
N GLY A 61 10.16 -7.17 -2.61
CA GLY A 61 11.33 -6.71 -1.88
C GLY A 61 11.12 -5.61 -0.83
N LYS A 62 12.22 -4.93 -0.49
CA LYS A 62 12.35 -4.03 0.66
C LYS A 62 12.14 -2.55 0.28
N PHE A 63 11.18 -1.90 0.92
CA PHE A 63 10.87 -0.46 0.80
C PHE A 63 11.93 0.49 1.39
N GLU A 64 12.93 -0.03 2.08
CA GLU A 64 13.96 0.77 2.75
C GLU A 64 14.73 1.65 1.75
N PHE A 65 15.09 1.08 0.60
CA PHE A 65 15.76 1.82 -0.46
C PHE A 65 14.86 2.91 -1.07
N LEU A 66 13.59 2.60 -1.31
CA LEU A 66 12.66 3.57 -1.90
C LEU A 66 12.44 4.78 -0.97
N THR A 67 12.47 4.56 0.35
CA THR A 67 12.46 5.66 1.34
C THR A 67 13.69 6.54 1.20
N GLN A 68 14.88 5.95 1.00
CA GLN A 68 16.12 6.71 0.77
C GLN A 68 16.07 7.49 -0.55
N VAL A 69 15.56 6.90 -1.62
CA VAL A 69 15.41 7.57 -2.93
C VAL A 69 14.52 8.81 -2.81
N PHE A 70 13.35 8.70 -2.17
CA PHE A 70 12.49 9.87 -1.94
C PHE A 70 13.11 10.88 -0.97
N ASP A 71 13.86 10.43 0.02
CA ASP A 71 14.59 11.33 0.93
C ASP A 71 15.66 12.13 0.19
N VAL A 72 16.41 11.53 -0.75
CA VAL A 72 17.38 12.22 -1.60
C VAL A 72 16.69 13.15 -2.60
N LEU A 73 15.67 12.68 -3.31
CA LEU A 73 14.94 13.46 -4.31
C LEU A 73 14.37 14.75 -3.70
N THR A 74 13.74 14.65 -2.53
CA THR A 74 13.17 15.81 -1.83
C THR A 74 14.20 16.70 -1.12
N ARG A 75 15.49 16.30 -1.08
CA ARG A 75 16.60 17.20 -0.70
C ARG A 75 17.12 17.96 -1.92
N ILE A 76 17.22 17.29 -3.06
CA ILE A 76 17.70 17.88 -4.32
C ILE A 76 16.68 18.91 -4.83
N ASP A 77 15.39 18.54 -4.85
CA ASP A 77 14.31 19.44 -5.25
C ASP A 77 13.19 19.45 -4.19
N PRO A 78 13.23 20.41 -3.25
CA PRO A 78 12.19 20.58 -2.25
C PRO A 78 10.86 21.12 -2.78
N LEU A 79 10.80 21.56 -4.05
CA LEU A 79 9.57 22.06 -4.68
C LEU A 79 8.86 20.98 -5.49
N PHE A 80 9.47 19.80 -5.65
CA PHE A 80 8.93 18.69 -6.42
C PHE A 80 7.79 17.96 -5.68
N ASP A 81 6.59 18.54 -5.72
CA ASP A 81 5.39 18.08 -5.00
C ASP A 81 4.99 16.62 -5.30
N HIS A 82 5.29 16.10 -6.51
CA HIS A 82 5.02 14.71 -6.86
C HIS A 82 5.78 13.70 -5.99
N ALA A 83 7.03 14.01 -5.59
CA ALA A 83 7.78 13.15 -4.67
C ALA A 83 7.17 13.11 -3.28
N TYR A 84 6.63 14.22 -2.78
CA TYR A 84 5.94 14.25 -1.50
C TYR A 84 4.61 13.50 -1.55
N GLN A 85 3.81 13.72 -2.60
CA GLN A 85 2.53 13.04 -2.79
C GLN A 85 2.70 11.52 -2.91
N PHE A 86 3.53 11.06 -3.85
CA PHE A 86 3.70 9.64 -4.12
C PHE A 86 4.53 8.96 -3.03
N GLY A 87 5.68 9.56 -2.69
CA GLY A 87 6.58 9.02 -1.67
C GLY A 87 5.90 8.86 -0.32
N SER A 88 5.06 9.80 0.10
CA SER A 88 4.35 9.67 1.38
C SER A 88 3.37 8.50 1.41
N ILE A 89 2.59 8.28 0.35
CA ILE A 89 1.67 7.14 0.25
C ILE A 89 2.46 5.84 0.23
N VAL A 90 3.51 5.76 -0.60
CA VAL A 90 4.28 4.53 -0.73
C VAL A 90 5.02 4.19 0.57
N ILE A 91 5.69 5.16 1.20
CA ILE A 91 6.43 4.96 2.45
C ILE A 91 5.48 4.62 3.61
N ALA A 92 4.32 5.30 3.71
CA ALA A 92 3.40 5.11 4.83
C ALA A 92 2.48 3.88 4.66
N ASP A 93 1.83 3.70 3.50
CA ASP A 93 0.89 2.59 3.26
C ASP A 93 1.62 1.29 2.97
N GLU A 94 2.56 1.31 2.03
CA GLU A 94 3.19 0.07 1.55
C GLU A 94 4.46 -0.26 2.34
N GLY A 95 5.32 0.73 2.58
CA GLY A 95 6.53 0.61 3.41
C GLY A 95 6.27 0.54 4.92
N ARG A 96 5.00 0.68 5.35
CA ARG A 96 4.56 0.65 6.76
C ARG A 96 5.40 1.55 7.67
N SER A 97 5.80 2.71 7.16
CA SER A 97 6.75 3.62 7.80
C SER A 97 6.19 5.05 7.92
N PRO A 98 5.02 5.24 8.57
CA PRO A 98 4.32 6.53 8.63
C PRO A 98 5.17 7.65 9.26
N GLU A 99 5.99 7.36 10.26
CA GLU A 99 6.88 8.34 10.89
C GLU A 99 7.92 8.87 9.91
N GLN A 100 8.44 7.99 9.04
CA GLN A 100 9.43 8.38 8.03
C GLN A 100 8.81 9.28 6.96
N ALA A 101 7.60 8.93 6.50
CA ALA A 101 6.84 9.76 5.59
C ALA A 101 6.59 11.16 6.19
N ILE A 102 6.17 11.24 7.46
CA ILE A 102 5.97 12.52 8.16
C ILE A 102 7.28 13.33 8.25
N ARG A 103 8.44 12.70 8.51
CA ARG A 103 9.73 13.42 8.55
C ARG A 103 10.07 14.07 7.21
N ILE A 104 9.93 13.34 6.12
CA ILE A 104 10.19 13.87 4.77
C ILE A 104 9.22 15.01 4.45
N LEU A 105 7.93 14.81 4.71
CA LEU A 105 6.91 15.83 4.46
C LEU A 105 7.11 17.11 5.30
N LYS A 106 7.49 16.97 6.58
CA LYS A 106 7.80 18.14 7.44
C LYS A 106 8.96 18.97 6.89
N ARG A 107 9.97 18.33 6.32
CA ARG A 107 11.06 19.05 5.64
C ARG A 107 10.52 19.82 4.42
N GLY A 108 9.68 19.18 3.61
CA GLY A 108 9.00 19.83 2.49
C GLY A 108 8.17 21.04 2.94
N LEU A 109 7.43 20.93 4.04
CA LEU A 109 6.64 22.04 4.60
C LEU A 109 7.52 23.25 5.01
N VAL A 110 8.74 23.01 5.49
CA VAL A 110 9.68 24.10 5.85
C VAL A 110 10.31 24.73 4.61
N LYS A 111 10.69 23.91 3.62
CA LYS A 111 11.38 24.38 2.40
C LYS A 111 10.42 24.94 1.34
N ASN A 112 9.17 24.50 1.33
CA ASN A 112 8.10 24.93 0.44
C ASN A 112 6.84 25.33 1.24
N PRO A 113 6.87 26.44 1.99
CA PRO A 113 5.78 26.82 2.89
C PRO A 113 4.52 27.30 2.16
N SER A 114 4.58 27.57 0.85
CA SER A 114 3.43 27.97 0.04
C SER A 114 2.62 26.78 -0.47
N SER A 115 3.21 25.58 -0.57
CA SER A 115 2.51 24.39 -1.05
C SER A 115 1.56 23.82 0.01
N TRP A 116 0.36 23.43 -0.46
CA TRP A 116 -0.64 22.74 0.33
C TRP A 116 -0.40 21.22 0.38
N ILE A 117 0.47 20.67 -0.48
CA ILE A 117 0.70 19.24 -0.64
C ILE A 117 1.35 18.63 0.61
N PRO A 118 2.51 19.11 1.12
CA PRO A 118 3.10 18.54 2.33
C PRO A 118 2.17 18.52 3.55
N PRO A 119 1.48 19.63 3.93
CA PRO A 119 0.58 19.59 5.09
C PRO A 119 -0.63 18.67 4.86
N PHE A 120 -1.18 18.60 3.64
CA PHE A 120 -2.25 17.64 3.34
C PHE A 120 -1.80 16.19 3.56
N TYR A 121 -0.64 15.81 3.03
CA TYR A 121 -0.14 14.45 3.16
C TYR A 121 0.31 14.10 4.58
N ILE A 122 0.76 15.07 5.39
CA ILE A 122 0.97 14.84 6.83
C ILE A 122 -0.37 14.53 7.51
N GLY A 123 -1.41 15.29 7.19
CA GLY A 123 -2.76 15.05 7.69
C GLY A 123 -3.28 13.67 7.29
N PHE A 124 -3.06 13.27 6.04
CA PHE A 124 -3.37 11.93 5.54
C PHE A 124 -2.69 10.85 6.37
N VAL A 125 -1.37 10.94 6.61
CA VAL A 125 -0.64 9.92 7.37
C VAL A 125 -1.15 9.83 8.81
N PHE A 126 -1.41 10.96 9.47
CA PHE A 126 -2.00 10.97 10.80
C PHE A 126 -3.41 10.34 10.83
N TYR A 127 -4.24 10.61 9.82
CA TYR A 127 -5.61 10.12 9.77
C TYR A 127 -5.69 8.62 9.47
N ILE A 128 -4.97 8.18 8.42
CA ILE A 128 -5.08 6.84 7.87
C ILE A 128 -4.24 5.84 8.66
N HIS A 129 -2.99 6.18 8.96
CA HIS A 129 -2.03 5.24 9.54
C HIS A 129 -1.90 5.37 11.06
N LEU A 130 -1.81 6.59 11.59
CA LEU A 130 -1.58 6.80 13.03
C LEU A 130 -2.86 6.97 13.85
N ARG A 131 -4.02 7.12 13.19
CA ARG A 131 -5.34 7.36 13.82
C ARG A 131 -5.35 8.55 14.80
N ASP A 132 -4.45 9.53 14.60
CA ASP A 132 -4.41 10.78 15.38
C ASP A 132 -5.20 11.85 14.64
N PHE A 133 -6.53 11.79 14.79
CA PHE A 133 -7.44 12.67 14.06
C PHE A 133 -7.30 14.14 14.44
N ALA A 134 -6.86 14.43 15.67
CA ALA A 134 -6.61 15.78 16.12
C ALA A 134 -5.42 16.40 15.37
N LYS A 135 -4.30 15.66 15.27
CA LYS A 135 -3.17 16.11 14.44
C LYS A 135 -3.56 16.16 12.97
N ALA A 136 -4.29 15.16 12.46
CA ALA A 136 -4.75 15.16 11.08
C ALA A 136 -5.56 16.42 10.73
N GLY A 137 -6.53 16.78 11.59
CA GLY A 137 -7.34 17.99 11.43
C GLY A 137 -6.50 19.26 11.38
N LYS A 138 -5.51 19.39 12.29
CA LYS A 138 -4.58 20.54 12.31
C LYS A 138 -3.80 20.67 11.01
N TYR A 139 -3.31 19.57 10.45
CA TYR A 139 -2.55 19.60 9.21
C TYR A 139 -3.42 19.80 7.97
N PHE A 140 -4.64 19.25 7.95
CA PHE A 140 -5.60 19.58 6.89
C PHE A 140 -6.00 21.06 6.92
N GLU A 141 -6.26 21.62 8.10
CA GLU A 141 -6.53 23.04 8.27
C GLU A 141 -5.32 23.91 7.89
N LEU A 142 -4.10 23.45 8.19
CA LEU A 142 -2.90 24.15 7.72
C LEU A 142 -2.83 24.16 6.19
N ALA A 143 -3.19 23.03 5.54
CA ALA A 143 -3.21 22.94 4.08
C ALA A 143 -4.23 23.89 3.45
N THR A 144 -5.41 24.11 4.06
CA THR A 144 -6.42 25.04 3.53
C THR A 144 -6.00 26.50 3.52
N ARG A 145 -4.98 26.87 4.32
CA ARG A 145 -4.43 28.23 4.37
C ARG A 145 -3.38 28.49 3.29
N ARG A 146 -3.10 27.50 2.44
CA ARG A 146 -2.07 27.56 1.40
C ARG A 146 -2.70 27.75 0.02
N SER A 147 -1.94 28.38 -0.88
CA SER A 147 -2.41 28.67 -2.23
C SER A 147 -2.66 27.37 -3.00
N GLY A 148 -3.74 27.31 -3.80
CA GLY A 148 -4.08 26.16 -4.62
C GLY A 148 -4.66 24.96 -3.87
N ALA A 149 -4.94 25.08 -2.57
CA ALA A 149 -5.57 24.01 -1.80
C ALA A 149 -6.99 23.70 -2.31
N PRO A 150 -7.28 22.43 -2.69
CA PRO A 150 -8.61 22.07 -3.17
C PRO A 150 -9.70 22.23 -2.11
N GLU A 151 -10.90 22.58 -2.54
CA GLU A 151 -12.06 22.81 -1.66
C GLU A 151 -12.39 21.60 -0.76
N TYR A 152 -12.11 20.38 -1.22
CA TYR A 152 -12.38 19.18 -0.42
C TYR A 152 -11.52 19.10 0.86
N VAL A 153 -10.37 19.79 0.91
CA VAL A 153 -9.46 19.76 2.07
C VAL A 153 -10.12 20.43 3.29
N TYR A 154 -10.95 21.47 3.08
CA TYR A 154 -11.75 22.11 4.14
C TYR A 154 -12.72 21.12 4.78
N ARG A 155 -13.42 20.34 3.96
CA ARG A 155 -14.32 19.29 4.45
C ARG A 155 -13.56 18.24 5.26
N LEU A 156 -12.37 17.83 4.80
CA LEU A 156 -11.54 16.85 5.51
C LEU A 156 -11.07 17.34 6.88
N ALA A 157 -10.68 18.62 6.99
CA ALA A 157 -10.34 19.22 8.29
C ALA A 157 -11.52 19.11 9.28
N ALA A 158 -12.73 19.49 8.84
CA ALA A 158 -13.93 19.37 9.66
C ALA A 158 -14.28 17.90 10.03
N PHE A 159 -14.12 16.97 9.08
CA PHE A 159 -14.33 15.54 9.34
C PHE A 159 -13.36 14.99 10.38
N ALA A 160 -12.09 15.38 10.33
CA ALA A 160 -11.08 14.93 11.27
C ALA A 160 -11.39 15.35 12.72
N TYR A 161 -11.79 16.61 12.94
CA TYR A 161 -12.12 17.09 14.28
C TYR A 161 -13.38 16.49 14.88
N LYS A 162 -14.39 16.16 14.05
CA LYS A 162 -15.65 15.58 14.54
C LYS A 162 -15.49 14.15 15.08
N LYS A 163 -14.35 13.47 14.87
CA LYS A 163 -14.14 12.04 15.21
C LYS A 163 -15.23 11.10 14.64
N VAL A 164 -16.01 11.57 13.67
CA VAL A 164 -17.17 10.86 13.12
C VAL A 164 -16.72 9.89 12.03
N ARG A 165 -17.14 8.62 12.17
CA ARG A 165 -17.15 7.59 11.11
C ARG A 165 -15.79 7.44 10.39
N LEU A 166 -14.80 6.92 11.12
CA LEU A 166 -13.43 6.65 10.65
C LEU A 166 -13.37 6.03 9.25
N ARG A 167 -14.26 5.07 8.98
CA ARG A 167 -14.37 4.41 7.68
C ARG A 167 -14.83 5.36 6.58
N LYS A 168 -15.93 6.10 6.78
CA LYS A 168 -16.44 7.07 5.79
C LYS A 168 -15.45 8.19 5.52
N GLY A 169 -14.77 8.70 6.55
CA GLY A 169 -13.71 9.69 6.38
C GLY A 169 -12.51 9.13 5.61
N SER A 170 -12.08 7.90 5.91
CA SER A 170 -11.00 7.24 5.16
C SER A 170 -11.39 7.01 3.68
N ILE A 171 -12.61 6.53 3.41
CA ILE A 171 -13.14 6.37 2.05
C ILE A 171 -13.15 7.73 1.32
N LEU A 172 -13.59 8.80 1.97
CA LEU A 172 -13.59 10.14 1.37
C LEU A 172 -12.18 10.60 1.01
N ILE A 173 -11.21 10.45 1.91
CA ILE A 173 -9.81 10.82 1.67
C ILE A 173 -9.26 10.06 0.46
N TRP A 174 -9.40 8.73 0.44
CA TRP A 174 -8.93 7.92 -0.68
C TRP A 174 -9.67 8.22 -1.99
N SER A 175 -10.98 8.49 -1.93
CA SER A 175 -11.76 8.90 -3.10
C SER A 175 -11.25 10.21 -3.69
N LYS A 176 -10.82 11.15 -2.82
CA LYS A 176 -10.22 12.41 -3.28
C LYS A 176 -8.83 12.22 -3.86
N ILE A 177 -8.01 11.34 -3.31
CA ILE A 177 -6.74 10.97 -3.93
C ILE A 177 -6.99 10.37 -5.32
N TYR A 178 -7.91 9.41 -5.45
CA TYR A 178 -8.26 8.77 -6.72
C TYR A 178 -8.75 9.78 -7.78
N GLN A 179 -9.60 10.72 -7.39
CA GLN A 179 -10.21 11.71 -8.30
C GLN A 179 -9.24 12.80 -8.77
N ASN A 180 -8.18 13.10 -8.01
CA ASN A 180 -7.33 14.28 -8.24
C ASN A 180 -5.88 13.92 -8.56
N THR A 181 -5.58 12.66 -8.87
CA THR A 181 -4.26 12.22 -9.32
C THR A 181 -4.35 11.66 -10.73
N ASP A 182 -3.36 11.92 -11.57
CA ASP A 182 -3.19 11.26 -12.87
C ASP A 182 -2.25 10.05 -12.78
N ASN A 183 -1.58 9.88 -11.64
CA ASN A 183 -0.69 8.76 -11.42
C ASN A 183 -1.48 7.46 -11.23
N GLN A 184 -1.33 6.53 -12.18
CA GLN A 184 -2.08 5.27 -12.21
C GLN A 184 -1.83 4.40 -10.96
N THR A 185 -0.60 4.35 -10.47
CA THR A 185 -0.26 3.63 -9.23
C THR A 185 -1.00 4.20 -8.01
N LEU A 186 -1.12 5.53 -7.92
CA LEU A 186 -1.89 6.15 -6.83
C LEU A 186 -3.39 5.90 -6.96
N LYS A 187 -3.93 5.87 -8.18
CA LYS A 187 -5.33 5.45 -8.41
C LYS A 187 -5.57 4.02 -7.96
N GLU A 188 -4.67 3.09 -8.31
CA GLU A 188 -4.75 1.70 -7.88
C GLU A 188 -4.68 1.57 -6.35
N ALA A 189 -3.72 2.26 -5.71
CA ALA A 189 -3.57 2.25 -4.27
C ALA A 189 -4.82 2.81 -3.56
N ALA A 190 -5.39 3.89 -4.07
CA ALA A 190 -6.61 4.48 -3.53
C ALA A 190 -7.82 3.55 -3.69
N LEU A 191 -8.04 3.00 -4.88
CA LEU A 191 -9.16 2.09 -5.16
C LEU A 191 -9.06 0.82 -4.31
N ARG A 192 -7.86 0.25 -4.18
CA ARG A 192 -7.57 -0.89 -3.31
C ARG A 192 -7.94 -0.58 -1.86
N ASN A 193 -7.48 0.54 -1.31
CA ASN A 193 -7.79 0.90 0.08
C ASN A 193 -9.29 1.16 0.30
N ILE A 194 -9.99 1.76 -0.69
CA ILE A 194 -11.46 1.90 -0.65
C ILE A 194 -12.12 0.52 -0.60
N ARG A 195 -11.72 -0.42 -1.46
CA ARG A 195 -12.26 -1.79 -1.48
C ARG A 195 -12.01 -2.53 -0.16
N CYS A 196 -10.83 -2.38 0.46
CA CYS A 196 -10.56 -2.94 1.78
C CYS A 196 -11.53 -2.38 2.84
N LEU A 197 -11.74 -1.07 2.86
CA LEU A 197 -12.65 -0.43 3.81
C LEU A 197 -14.10 -0.88 3.62
N ILE A 198 -14.56 -0.99 2.37
CA ILE A 198 -15.90 -1.50 2.03
C ILE A 198 -16.03 -2.97 2.44
N LEU A 199 -15.00 -3.78 2.21
CA LEU A 199 -15.01 -5.19 2.59
C LEU A 199 -15.18 -5.35 4.11
N GLU A 200 -14.46 -4.56 4.90
CA GLU A 200 -14.62 -4.53 6.36
C GLU A 200 -16.04 -4.11 6.78
N GLU A 201 -16.66 -3.17 6.06
CA GLU A 201 -18.05 -2.77 6.29
C GLU A 201 -19.04 -3.89 6.01
N TYR A 202 -18.85 -4.62 4.92
CA TYR A 202 -19.69 -5.77 4.58
C TYR A 202 -19.52 -6.90 5.59
N LEU A 203 -18.30 -7.20 6.03
CA LEU A 203 -18.09 -8.19 7.09
C LEU A 203 -18.77 -7.77 8.40
N GLU A 204 -18.69 -6.50 8.78
CA GLU A 204 -19.37 -5.98 9.97
C GLU A 204 -20.90 -6.08 9.84
N TYR A 205 -21.44 -5.71 8.67
CA TYR A 205 -22.86 -5.81 8.35
C TYR A 205 -23.37 -7.26 8.45
N LEU A 206 -22.69 -8.20 7.79
CA LEU A 206 -23.04 -9.61 7.82
C LEU A 206 -22.96 -10.21 9.24
N ASN A 207 -21.91 -9.87 10.00
CA ASN A 207 -21.74 -10.35 11.37
C ASN A 207 -22.76 -9.76 12.35
N LYS A 208 -23.23 -8.52 12.12
CA LYS A 208 -24.36 -7.96 12.89
C LYS A 208 -25.66 -8.74 12.63
N GLY A 209 -25.91 -9.08 11.36
CA GLY A 209 -27.04 -9.94 10.99
C GLY A 209 -26.96 -11.32 11.66
N LEU A 210 -25.78 -11.95 11.60
CA LEU A 210 -25.50 -13.22 12.27
C LEU A 210 -25.81 -13.18 13.77
N GLN A 211 -25.27 -12.19 14.48
CA GLN A 211 -25.49 -12.04 15.93
C GLN A 211 -26.97 -11.87 16.28
N ARG A 212 -27.74 -11.16 15.45
CA ARG A 212 -29.17 -10.98 15.67
C ARG A 212 -29.93 -12.29 15.40
N PHE A 213 -29.58 -13.01 14.33
CA PHE A 213 -30.15 -14.33 14.03
C PHE A 213 -29.97 -15.30 15.19
N GLU A 214 -28.74 -15.40 15.70
CA GLU A 214 -28.42 -16.33 16.79
C GLU A 214 -29.15 -16.01 18.08
N ARG A 215 -29.27 -14.73 18.41
CA ARG A 215 -30.00 -14.27 19.59
C ARG A 215 -31.48 -14.66 19.54
N GLU A 216 -32.10 -14.58 18.36
CA GLU A 216 -33.52 -14.85 18.18
C GLU A 216 -33.85 -16.33 17.94
N LYS A 217 -32.99 -17.06 17.22
CA LYS A 217 -33.23 -18.46 16.84
C LYS A 217 -32.56 -19.48 17.76
N GLY A 218 -31.60 -19.07 18.57
CA GLY A 218 -30.85 -19.97 19.46
C GLY A 218 -29.94 -20.96 18.72
N ARG A 219 -29.72 -20.77 17.41
CA ARG A 219 -28.84 -21.59 16.57
C ARG A 219 -28.10 -20.73 15.54
N LYS A 220 -27.08 -21.30 14.92
CA LYS A 220 -26.38 -20.70 13.78
C LYS A 220 -27.21 -20.89 12.49
N PRO A 221 -27.08 -19.99 11.50
CA PRO A 221 -27.63 -20.24 10.17
C PRO A 221 -26.83 -21.37 9.49
N GLU A 222 -27.53 -22.30 8.84
CA GLU A 222 -26.93 -23.32 7.96
C GLU A 222 -26.49 -22.68 6.64
N HIS A 223 -27.26 -21.69 6.16
CA HIS A 223 -26.97 -20.93 4.96
C HIS A 223 -27.09 -19.42 5.19
N ILE A 224 -26.22 -18.64 4.55
CA ILE A 224 -26.27 -17.16 4.62
C ILE A 224 -27.60 -16.58 4.14
N SER A 225 -28.34 -17.31 3.28
CA SER A 225 -29.68 -16.93 2.84
C SER A 225 -30.71 -16.87 3.97
N GLU A 226 -30.52 -17.60 5.08
CA GLU A 226 -31.40 -17.52 6.26
C GLU A 226 -31.31 -16.18 6.98
N LEU A 227 -30.30 -15.37 6.68
CA LEU A 227 -30.19 -14.02 7.22
C LEU A 227 -31.06 -13.02 6.44
N ILE A 228 -31.50 -13.36 5.23
CA ILE A 228 -32.29 -12.48 4.36
C ILE A 228 -33.79 -12.81 4.47
N PRO A 229 -34.68 -11.81 4.47
CA PRO A 229 -34.42 -10.38 4.61
C PRO A 229 -34.38 -9.90 6.07
N GLU A 230 -34.71 -10.76 7.04
CA GLU A 230 -35.04 -10.32 8.40
C GLU A 230 -33.84 -9.76 9.18
N TYR A 231 -32.64 -10.25 8.90
CA TYR A 231 -31.41 -9.91 9.62
C TYR A 231 -30.43 -9.07 8.80
N ILE A 232 -30.47 -9.23 7.47
CA ILE A 232 -29.78 -8.42 6.46
C ILE A 232 -30.69 -8.25 5.23
N ASP A 233 -30.61 -7.11 4.56
CA ASP A 233 -31.40 -6.80 3.36
C ASP A 233 -30.97 -7.64 2.15
N SER A 234 -29.66 -7.83 1.97
CA SER A 234 -29.09 -8.62 0.88
C SER A 234 -27.64 -9.01 1.18
N ILE A 235 -27.12 -10.02 0.49
CA ILE A 235 -25.70 -10.38 0.56
C ILE A 235 -24.93 -9.44 -0.38
N PRO A 236 -24.01 -8.60 0.12
CA PRO A 236 -23.25 -7.71 -0.73
C PRO A 236 -22.26 -8.48 -1.61
N THR A 237 -21.86 -7.87 -2.73
CA THR A 237 -20.78 -8.40 -3.57
C THR A 237 -19.42 -8.15 -2.91
N GLU A 238 -18.57 -9.16 -2.85
CA GLU A 238 -17.23 -9.02 -2.26
C GLU A 238 -16.34 -8.10 -3.14
N PRO A 239 -15.69 -7.06 -2.59
CA PRO A 239 -15.05 -6.01 -3.40
C PRO A 239 -13.84 -6.40 -4.25
N PHE A 240 -13.27 -7.59 -4.03
CA PHE A 240 -12.13 -8.14 -4.74
C PHE A 240 -12.52 -9.35 -5.61
N GLY A 241 -13.81 -9.62 -5.79
CA GLY A 241 -14.33 -10.72 -6.61
C GLY A 241 -14.38 -12.07 -5.87
N GLY A 242 -14.17 -12.08 -4.56
CA GLY A 242 -14.36 -13.25 -3.72
C GLY A 242 -15.83 -13.50 -3.35
N ALA A 243 -16.02 -14.24 -2.27
CA ALA A 243 -17.32 -14.49 -1.66
C ALA A 243 -17.22 -14.39 -0.13
N PHE A 244 -18.38 -14.26 0.52
CA PHE A 244 -18.50 -14.37 1.97
C PHE A 244 -18.80 -15.81 2.36
N LYS A 245 -18.10 -16.32 3.38
CA LYS A 245 -18.31 -17.65 3.96
C LYS A 245 -18.37 -17.56 5.47
N TYR A 246 -19.24 -18.34 6.10
CA TYR A 246 -19.20 -18.52 7.54
C TYR A 246 -18.02 -19.43 7.91
N ASP A 247 -17.22 -19.00 8.88
CA ASP A 247 -16.12 -19.77 9.46
C ASP A 247 -16.50 -20.15 10.90
N SER A 248 -16.77 -21.44 11.11
CA SER A 248 -17.19 -21.97 12.41
C SER A 248 -16.10 -21.86 13.47
N SER A 249 -14.82 -21.82 13.09
CA SER A 249 -13.71 -21.67 14.04
C SER A 249 -13.59 -20.24 14.58
N ARG A 250 -13.97 -19.25 13.76
CA ARG A 250 -13.96 -17.82 14.10
C ARG A 250 -15.32 -17.29 14.51
N ASP A 251 -16.32 -18.16 14.46
CA ASP A 251 -17.72 -17.84 14.68
C ASP A 251 -18.17 -16.54 13.97
N SER A 252 -17.80 -16.40 12.70
CA SER A 252 -18.03 -15.17 11.95
C SER A 252 -17.96 -15.39 10.44
N PHE A 253 -18.56 -14.47 9.69
CA PHE A 253 -18.33 -14.37 8.26
C PHE A 253 -16.91 -13.87 7.97
N ILE A 254 -16.28 -14.51 6.99
CA ILE A 254 -14.99 -14.17 6.42
C ILE A 254 -15.10 -13.95 4.91
N SER A 255 -14.16 -13.20 4.33
CA SER A 255 -13.99 -13.12 2.88
C SER A 255 -13.05 -14.22 2.39
N THR A 256 -13.42 -14.88 1.28
CA THR A 256 -12.53 -15.85 0.62
C THR A 256 -11.25 -15.20 0.10
N THR A 257 -11.26 -13.91 -0.22
CA THR A 257 -10.07 -13.14 -0.58
C THR A 257 -9.10 -13.08 0.61
N TYR A 258 -9.60 -12.80 1.81
CA TYR A 258 -8.78 -12.80 3.03
C TYR A 258 -8.27 -14.20 3.39
N LEU A 259 -9.09 -15.23 3.20
CA LEU A 259 -8.66 -16.62 3.39
C LEU A 259 -7.56 -17.01 2.39
N GLN A 260 -7.66 -16.57 1.14
CA GLN A 260 -6.62 -16.80 0.14
C GLN A 260 -5.29 -16.13 0.52
N ILE A 261 -5.33 -14.90 1.04
CA ILE A 261 -4.13 -14.21 1.56
C ILE A 261 -3.48 -15.03 2.67
N GLU A 262 -4.26 -15.49 3.64
CA GLU A 262 -3.75 -16.29 4.76
C GLU A 262 -3.07 -17.58 4.27
N LYS A 263 -3.67 -18.26 3.29
CA LYS A 263 -3.09 -19.47 2.66
C LYS A 263 -1.78 -19.16 1.93
N ILE A 264 -1.72 -18.08 1.16
CA ILE A 264 -0.50 -17.71 0.44
C ILE A 264 0.62 -17.33 1.42
N ILE A 265 0.31 -16.56 2.47
CA ILE A 265 1.30 -16.20 3.49
C ILE A 265 1.83 -17.45 4.21
N ALA A 266 0.95 -18.40 4.55
CA ALA A 266 1.37 -19.68 5.14
C ALA A 266 2.28 -20.47 4.19
N TYR A 267 1.92 -20.54 2.90
CA TYR A 267 2.74 -21.17 1.87
C TYR A 267 4.13 -20.52 1.74
N LEU A 268 4.19 -19.19 1.60
CA LEU A 268 5.47 -18.47 1.49
C LEU A 268 6.35 -18.67 2.73
N ASN A 269 5.77 -18.63 3.93
CA ASN A 269 6.50 -18.88 5.16
C ASN A 269 7.04 -20.31 5.26
N ASN A 270 6.29 -21.30 4.78
CA ASN A 270 6.79 -22.67 4.67
C ASN A 270 7.98 -22.75 3.70
N LYS A 271 7.91 -22.08 2.54
CA LYS A 271 8.98 -22.06 1.55
C LYS A 271 10.23 -21.33 2.03
N LEU A 272 10.08 -20.26 2.81
CA LEU A 272 11.18 -19.59 3.50
C LEU A 272 11.89 -20.52 4.48
N HIS A 273 11.15 -21.39 5.18
CA HIS A 273 11.74 -22.41 6.05
C HIS A 273 12.54 -23.44 5.26
N VAL A 274 11.99 -23.95 4.15
CA VAL A 274 12.69 -24.88 3.23
C VAL A 274 13.96 -24.23 2.67
N PHE A 275 13.89 -22.97 2.25
CA PHE A 275 15.04 -22.22 1.77
C PHE A 275 16.14 -22.17 2.85
N LYS A 276 15.80 -21.80 4.08
CA LYS A 276 16.76 -21.73 5.18
C LYS A 276 17.40 -23.07 5.50
N GLN A 277 16.63 -24.16 5.45
CA GLN A 277 17.19 -25.50 5.65
C GLN A 277 18.20 -25.88 4.55
N LYS A 278 17.93 -25.48 3.30
CA LYS A 278 18.79 -25.82 2.15
C LYS A 278 20.04 -24.95 2.05
N PHE A 279 19.95 -23.66 2.38
CA PHE A 279 21.01 -22.68 2.13
C PHE A 279 21.66 -22.12 3.40
N GLY A 280 21.11 -22.39 4.58
CA GLY A 280 21.67 -21.95 5.88
C GLY A 280 21.34 -20.52 6.29
N TYR A 281 20.71 -19.72 5.43
CA TYR A 281 20.29 -18.35 5.69
C TYR A 281 18.85 -18.10 5.21
N TYR A 282 18.21 -17.03 5.70
CA TYR A 282 16.95 -16.56 5.12
C TYR A 282 17.24 -15.67 3.92
N PRO A 283 16.47 -15.78 2.83
CA PRO A 283 16.77 -14.99 1.64
C PRO A 283 16.68 -13.50 1.95
N GLU A 284 17.39 -12.66 1.22
CA GLU A 284 17.29 -11.22 1.47
C GLU A 284 15.95 -10.66 0.99
N ARG A 285 15.36 -11.31 -0.02
CA ARG A 285 14.14 -10.92 -0.73
C ARG A 285 13.37 -12.16 -1.17
N LEU A 286 12.06 -12.03 -1.43
CA LEU A 286 11.24 -13.19 -1.78
C LEU A 286 11.57 -13.78 -3.16
N ASP A 287 12.07 -12.98 -4.09
CA ASP A 287 12.49 -13.41 -5.44
C ASP A 287 13.67 -14.38 -5.42
N GLU A 288 14.51 -14.36 -4.37
CA GLU A 288 15.57 -15.36 -4.20
C GLU A 288 15.01 -16.78 -4.06
N LEU A 289 13.77 -16.94 -3.56
CA LEU A 289 13.07 -18.24 -3.57
C LEU A 289 12.87 -18.75 -5.00
N VAL A 290 12.61 -17.86 -5.96
CA VAL A 290 12.46 -18.20 -7.38
C VAL A 290 13.83 -18.45 -8.00
N ALA A 291 14.80 -17.54 -7.78
CA ALA A 291 16.14 -17.64 -8.34
C ALA A 291 16.88 -18.92 -7.91
N LYS A 292 16.61 -19.42 -6.69
CA LYS A 292 17.17 -20.67 -6.16
C LYS A 292 16.28 -21.90 -6.41
N GLY A 293 15.20 -21.76 -7.17
CA GLY A 293 14.29 -22.85 -7.56
C GLY A 293 13.52 -23.48 -6.40
N VAL A 294 13.23 -22.73 -5.33
CA VAL A 294 12.39 -23.19 -4.21
C VAL A 294 10.90 -23.09 -4.55
N ILE A 295 10.53 -22.13 -5.39
CA ILE A 295 9.20 -21.93 -5.97
C ILE A 295 9.35 -21.46 -7.43
N ASP A 296 8.35 -21.68 -8.26
CA ASP A 296 8.38 -21.26 -9.68
C ASP A 296 8.12 -19.76 -9.85
N PHE A 297 7.23 -19.20 -9.03
CA PHE A 297 6.91 -17.78 -8.98
C PHE A 297 6.35 -17.40 -7.61
N ILE A 298 6.41 -16.11 -7.26
CA ILE A 298 5.74 -15.58 -6.08
C ILE A 298 4.25 -15.36 -6.42
N PRO A 299 3.30 -16.03 -5.74
CA PRO A 299 1.88 -15.84 -6.03
C PRO A 299 1.49 -14.36 -5.83
N PRO A 300 0.68 -13.76 -6.72
CA PRO A 300 0.30 -12.36 -6.56
C PRO A 300 -0.56 -12.17 -5.32
N HIS A 301 -0.36 -11.06 -4.61
CA HIS A 301 -1.18 -10.73 -3.45
C HIS A 301 -2.63 -10.42 -3.91
N PRO A 302 -3.67 -11.09 -3.36
CA PRO A 302 -5.07 -10.88 -3.79
C PRO A 302 -5.57 -9.43 -3.73
N LEU A 303 -5.02 -8.61 -2.82
CA LEU A 303 -5.32 -7.18 -2.74
C LEU A 303 -4.47 -6.30 -3.69
N GLY A 304 -3.55 -6.86 -4.48
CA GLY A 304 -2.60 -6.08 -5.29
C GLY A 304 -1.59 -5.28 -4.44
N ARG A 305 -1.19 -5.82 -3.28
CA ARG A 305 -0.14 -5.27 -2.41
C ARG A 305 1.17 -6.03 -2.62
N ILE A 306 2.26 -5.44 -2.15
CA ILE A 306 3.53 -6.15 -1.96
C ILE A 306 3.46 -6.94 -0.65
N TYR A 307 4.04 -8.13 -0.61
CA TYR A 307 4.20 -8.88 0.63
C TYR A 307 5.15 -8.17 1.58
N ASN A 308 4.77 -8.07 2.86
CA ASN A 308 5.65 -7.53 3.88
C ASN A 308 6.58 -8.63 4.39
N TYR A 309 7.75 -8.75 3.77
CA TYR A 309 8.79 -9.70 4.15
C TYR A 309 9.83 -9.03 5.08
N ARG A 310 9.90 -9.48 6.34
CA ARG A 310 10.88 -9.01 7.32
C ARG A 310 11.33 -10.14 8.22
N PHE A 311 12.62 -10.14 8.57
CA PHE A 311 13.21 -11.08 9.53
C PHE A 311 12.92 -12.56 9.22
N GLY A 312 12.98 -12.96 7.93
CA GLY A 312 12.74 -14.35 7.54
C GLY A 312 11.27 -14.77 7.47
N ARG A 313 10.32 -13.82 7.55
CA ARG A 313 8.88 -14.11 7.57
C ARG A 313 8.08 -13.12 6.74
N VAL A 314 7.05 -13.63 6.06
CA VAL A 314 5.98 -12.83 5.47
C VAL A 314 4.90 -12.58 6.50
N ILE A 315 4.57 -11.30 6.70
CA ILE A 315 3.59 -10.80 7.66
C ILE A 315 2.35 -10.33 6.90
N ARG A 316 1.18 -10.44 7.56
CA ARG A 316 -0.11 -9.99 7.03
C ARG A 316 -0.21 -8.47 6.91
#